data_AF-A0A2G5TXY4-F1
#
_entry.id   AF-A0A2G5TXY4-F1
#
_cell.length_a   1.000
_cell.length_b   1.000
_cell.length_c   1.000
_cell.angle_alpha   90.00
_cell.angle_beta   90.00
_cell.angle_gamma   90.00
#
_symmetry.space_group_name_H-M   'P 1'
#
loop_
_entity.id
_entity.type
_entity.pdbx_description
1 polymer ?
#
loop_
_entity_poly.entity_id
_entity_poly.type
_entity_poly.pdbx_seq_one_letter_code
_entity_poly.pdbx_strand_id
1 'polypeptide(L)'
;MEFLESKGLKVENLEMEVFGQHEILSILPFIDPVSLKKLEIKCPVAGKFQRFLSVDKISKLDQWRNLKELVVNSFVIYTPIRELSIDQLTIADILMDTVSMSDLIYLKEVEKSPPLFSNN
;
A
#
# COMPACT_ATOMS: atom_id res chain seq x y z
N MET A 1 34.13 -4.92 9.80
CA MET A 1 33.34 -5.25 10.99
C MET A 1 31.88 -5.21 10.58
N GLU A 2 31.25 -6.39 10.67
CA GLU A 2 29.82 -6.73 10.63
C GLU A 2 28.89 -6.15 9.54
N PHE A 3 28.41 -7.09 8.71
CA PHE A 3 27.15 -7.02 7.98
C PHE A 3 26.00 -6.74 8.95
N LEU A 4 25.34 -5.60 8.82
CA LEU A 4 24.01 -5.41 9.39
C LEU A 4 22.99 -5.71 8.29
N GLU A 5 22.71 -7.01 8.11
CA GLU A 5 21.54 -7.46 7.37
C GLU A 5 20.25 -6.91 8.03
N SER A 6 19.26 -6.57 7.20
CA SER A 6 17.97 -5.93 7.48
C SER A 6 17.44 -5.99 8.93
N LYS A 7 17.16 -4.83 9.55
CA LYS A 7 16.61 -4.68 10.91
C LYS A 7 15.10 -4.96 11.06
N GLY A 8 14.39 -5.36 10.00
CA GLY A 8 12.95 -5.64 10.02
C GLY A 8 12.63 -7.14 10.03
N LEU A 9 11.43 -7.49 10.51
CA LEU A 9 10.89 -8.84 10.37
C LEU A 9 10.69 -9.16 8.89
N LYS A 10 11.30 -10.26 8.43
CA LYS A 10 11.13 -10.75 7.06
C LYS A 10 9.75 -11.37 6.91
N VAL A 11 8.81 -10.59 6.40
CA VAL A 11 7.43 -11.00 6.11
C VAL A 11 7.18 -10.77 4.63
N GLU A 12 6.68 -11.79 3.94
CA GLU A 12 6.34 -11.69 2.52
C GLU A 12 4.90 -11.23 2.30
N ASN A 13 3.98 -11.74 3.12
CA ASN A 13 2.55 -11.45 3.08
C ASN A 13 2.10 -11.00 4.47
N LEU A 14 1.55 -9.80 4.57
CA LEU A 14 1.01 -9.26 5.81
C LEU A 14 -0.48 -8.99 5.65
N GLU A 15 -1.28 -9.56 6.56
CA GLU A 15 -2.69 -9.26 6.70
C GLU A 15 -2.91 -8.56 8.04
N MET A 16 -3.69 -7.47 8.03
CA MET A 16 -4.01 -6.70 9.23
C MET A 16 -5.50 -6.37 9.30
N GLU A 17 -6.10 -6.64 10.44
CA GLU A 17 -7.40 -6.09 10.81
C GLU A 17 -7.20 -4.82 11.62
N VAL A 18 -7.65 -3.68 11.09
CA VAL A 18 -7.42 -2.35 11.67
C VAL A 18 -8.70 -1.51 11.71
N PHE A 19 -8.71 -0.52 12.57
CA PHE A 19 -9.70 0.55 12.65
C PHE A 19 -9.23 1.81 11.91
N GLY A 20 -7.93 1.97 11.70
CA GLY A 20 -7.40 3.07 10.90
C GLY A 20 -5.88 3.01 10.68
N GLN A 21 -5.35 4.09 10.09
CA GLN A 21 -3.94 4.17 9.69
C GLN A 21 -2.96 4.04 10.86
N HIS A 22 -3.35 4.42 12.08
CA HIS A 22 -2.46 4.41 13.24
C HIS A 22 -1.96 3.01 13.61
N GLU A 23 -2.80 1.99 13.49
CA GLU A 23 -2.41 0.61 13.80
C GLU A 23 -1.46 0.07 12.74
N ILE A 24 -1.67 0.42 11.47
CA ILE A 24 -0.76 0.08 10.38
C ILE A 24 0.61 0.71 10.64
N LEU A 25 0.66 2.01 10.97
CA LEU A 25 1.90 2.72 11.32
C LEU A 25 2.61 2.15 12.56
N SER A 26 1.88 1.46 13.45
CA SER A 26 2.48 0.85 14.64
C SER A 26 3.16 -0.49 14.36
N ILE A 27 2.88 -1.13 13.21
CA ILE A 27 3.42 -2.45 12.86
C ILE A 27 4.33 -2.37 11.63
N LEU A 28 3.88 -1.70 10.58
CA LEU A 28 4.53 -1.70 9.27
C LEU A 28 6.01 -1.27 9.30
N PRO A 29 6.44 -0.27 10.11
CA PRO A 29 7.87 0.10 10.21
C PRO A 29 8.79 -1.00 10.76
N PHE A 30 8.25 -2.01 11.43
CA PHE A 30 9.01 -3.14 11.96
C PHE A 30 9.16 -4.28 10.94
N ILE A 31 8.52 -4.18 9.78
CA ILE A 31 8.59 -5.16 8.70
C ILE A 31 9.71 -4.76 7.73
N ASP A 32 10.47 -5.75 7.26
CA ASP A 32 11.48 -5.53 6.25
C ASP A 32 10.82 -5.06 4.93
N PRO A 33 11.19 -3.87 4.41
CA PRO A 33 10.55 -3.30 3.23
C PRO A 33 10.91 -4.04 1.93
N VAL A 34 11.93 -4.90 1.93
CA VAL A 34 12.34 -5.65 0.73
C VAL A 34 11.56 -6.98 0.66
N SER A 35 11.35 -7.63 1.80
CA SER A 35 10.61 -8.90 1.85
C SER A 35 9.12 -8.73 1.60
N LEU A 36 8.51 -7.63 2.06
CA LEU A 36 7.06 -7.45 1.99
C LEU A 36 6.57 -7.25 0.56
N LYS A 37 5.79 -8.21 0.05
CA LYS A 37 5.23 -8.20 -1.32
C LYS A 37 3.75 -7.89 -1.34
N LYS A 38 3.00 -8.46 -0.39
CA LYS A 38 1.55 -8.27 -0.30
C LYS A 38 1.16 -7.67 1.05
N LEU A 39 0.31 -6.65 0.99
CA LEU A 39 -0.36 -6.08 2.15
C LEU A 39 -1.87 -6.16 1.97
N GLU A 40 -2.54 -6.78 2.93
CA GLU A 40 -3.99 -6.88 3.00
C GLU A 40 -4.51 -6.18 4.26
N ILE A 41 -5.40 -5.21 4.07
CA ILE A 41 -5.98 -4.40 5.14
C ILE A 41 -7.48 -4.66 5.19
N LYS A 42 -7.97 -5.05 6.38
CA LYS A 42 -9.37 -5.37 6.64
C LYS A 42 -9.91 -4.56 7.80
N CYS A 43 -11.22 -4.32 7.78
CA CYS A 43 -11.95 -3.80 8.91
C CYS A 43 -12.47 -4.98 9.76
N PRO A 44 -12.12 -5.09 11.06
CA PRO A 44 -12.58 -6.18 11.93
C PRO A 44 -14.09 -6.15 12.21
N VAL A 45 -14.76 -5.03 11.96
CA VAL A 45 -16.19 -4.89 12.19
C VAL A 45 -16.96 -5.36 10.96
N ALA A 46 -17.74 -6.44 11.12
CA ALA A 46 -18.67 -6.91 10.11
C ALA A 46 -19.87 -5.94 9.99
N GLY A 47 -20.05 -5.33 8.82
CA GLY A 47 -21.18 -4.44 8.57
C GLY A 47 -21.16 -3.79 7.19
N LYS A 48 -22.31 -3.28 6.74
CA LYS A 48 -22.48 -2.62 5.44
C LYS A 48 -21.88 -1.21 5.36
N PHE A 49 -21.35 -0.69 6.47
CA PHE A 49 -20.77 0.65 6.52
C PHE A 49 -19.32 0.57 6.10
N GLN A 50 -19.05 1.05 4.89
CA GLN A 50 -17.68 1.29 4.45
C GLN A 50 -17.09 2.39 5.34
N ARG A 51 -15.96 2.09 6.00
CA ARG A 51 -15.24 3.08 6.80
C ARG A 51 -14.25 3.83 5.94
N PHE A 52 -14.02 5.09 6.24
CA PHE A 52 -13.00 5.87 5.56
C PHE A 52 -11.61 5.54 6.12
N LEU A 53 -10.64 5.31 5.23
CA LEU A 53 -9.25 5.09 5.59
C LEU A 53 -8.36 6.13 4.91
N SER A 54 -7.62 6.90 5.72
CA SER A 54 -6.51 7.70 5.22
C SER A 54 -5.30 6.82 5.06
N VAL A 55 -4.57 6.99 3.96
CA VAL A 55 -3.28 6.31 3.76
C VAL A 55 -2.13 7.30 3.46
N ASP A 56 -2.39 8.58 3.69
CA ASP A 56 -1.47 9.73 3.48
C ASP A 56 -0.12 9.65 4.21
N LYS A 57 -0.04 8.89 5.31
CA LYS A 57 1.18 8.70 6.09
C LYS A 57 1.81 7.35 5.80
N ILE A 58 1.00 6.29 5.66
CA ILE A 58 1.55 4.95 5.36
C ILE A 58 2.10 4.86 3.93
N SER A 59 1.56 5.62 2.97
CA SER A 59 2.07 5.67 1.59
C SER A 59 3.49 6.24 1.47
N LYS A 60 3.97 6.90 2.52
CA LYS A 60 5.33 7.45 2.60
C LYS A 60 6.36 6.46 3.13
N LEU A 61 5.93 5.31 3.65
CA LEU A 61 6.83 4.27 4.16
C LEU A 61 7.45 3.47 3.01
N ASP A 62 8.70 3.06 3.18
CA ASP A 62 9.42 2.23 2.20
C ASP A 62 8.72 0.88 2.01
N GLN A 63 8.15 0.32 3.08
CA GLN A 63 7.39 -0.92 3.05
C GLN A 63 6.17 -0.83 2.12
N TRP A 64 5.49 0.31 2.10
CA TRP A 64 4.34 0.53 1.23
C TRP A 64 4.77 0.70 -0.23
N ARG A 65 5.82 1.49 -0.46
CA ARG A 65 6.33 1.80 -1.81
C ARG A 65 6.91 0.59 -2.53
N ASN A 66 7.34 -0.44 -1.80
CA ASN A 66 7.90 -1.66 -2.39
C ASN A 66 6.87 -2.78 -2.60
N LEU A 67 5.61 -2.56 -2.22
CA LEU A 67 4.55 -3.54 -2.41
C LEU A 67 4.36 -3.89 -3.88
N LYS A 68 3.95 -5.14 -4.12
CA LYS A 68 3.49 -5.63 -5.42
C LYS A 68 1.98 -5.80 -5.44
N GLU A 69 1.40 -6.11 -4.30
CA GLU A 69 -0.03 -6.31 -4.16
C GLU A 69 -0.56 -5.57 -2.95
N LEU A 70 -1.58 -4.74 -3.18
CA LEU A 70 -2.33 -4.05 -2.13
C LEU A 70 -3.81 -4.44 -2.25
N VAL A 71 -4.35 -4.96 -1.15
CA VAL A 71 -5.78 -5.29 -1.04
C VAL A 71 -6.34 -4.55 0.16
N VAL A 72 -7.37 -3.74 -0.05
CA VAL A 72 -8.03 -2.98 1.02
C VAL A 72 -9.52 -3.30 1.00
N ASN A 73 -9.93 -4.10 1.98
CA ASN A 73 -11.29 -4.59 2.11
C ASN A 73 -12.06 -3.81 3.17
N SER A 74 -13.34 -3.57 2.90
CA SER A 74 -14.27 -2.94 3.85
C SER A 74 -13.90 -1.50 4.27
N PHE A 75 -13.00 -0.86 3.51
CA PHE A 75 -12.66 0.55 3.63
C PHE A 75 -12.86 1.29 2.30
N VAL A 76 -13.14 2.58 2.40
CA VAL A 76 -13.10 3.55 1.31
C VAL A 76 -11.87 4.43 1.55
N ILE A 77 -10.93 4.39 0.62
CA ILE A 77 -9.75 5.25 0.63
C ILE A 77 -10.16 6.64 0.13
N TYR A 78 -9.96 7.65 0.95
CA TYR A 78 -10.22 9.05 0.58
C TYR A 78 -8.94 9.83 0.27
N THR A 79 -7.77 9.21 0.42
CA THR A 79 -6.50 9.76 -0.06
C THR A 79 -6.50 9.75 -1.60
N PRO A 80 -6.13 10.86 -2.28
CA PRO A 80 -6.09 10.91 -3.74
C PRO A 80 -5.19 9.82 -4.33
N ILE A 81 -5.60 9.22 -5.46
CA ILE A 81 -4.87 8.08 -6.07
C ILE A 81 -3.40 8.43 -6.37
N ARG A 82 -3.14 9.69 -6.74
CA ARG A 82 -1.81 10.21 -7.07
C ARG A 82 -0.87 10.27 -5.86
N GLU A 83 -1.43 10.26 -4.65
CA GLU A 83 -0.70 10.29 -3.38
C GLU A 83 -0.51 8.90 -2.77
N LEU A 84 -1.02 7.86 -3.44
CA LEU A 84 -0.91 6.47 -2.98
C LEU A 84 0.43 5.80 -3.30
N SER A 85 1.30 6.44 -4.09
CA SER A 85 2.61 5.88 -4.48
C SER A 85 2.51 4.44 -5.03
N ILE A 86 1.63 4.26 -6.01
CA ILE A 86 1.25 2.96 -6.58
C ILE A 86 2.16 2.48 -7.72
N ASP A 87 3.26 3.18 -7.98
CA ASP A 87 4.12 2.97 -9.16
C ASP A 87 4.75 1.57 -9.20
N GLN A 88 4.89 0.91 -8.05
CA GLN A 88 5.46 -0.43 -7.92
C GLN A 88 4.43 -1.55 -7.83
N LEU A 89 3.14 -1.20 -7.68
CA LEU A 89 2.05 -2.16 -7.54
C LEU A 89 1.74 -2.81 -8.89
N THR A 90 1.67 -4.13 -8.89
CA THR A 90 1.11 -4.91 -9.99
C THR A 90 -0.40 -5.06 -9.83
N ILE A 91 -0.86 -5.19 -8.58
CA ILE A 91 -2.27 -5.37 -8.23
C ILE A 91 -2.65 -4.39 -7.13
N ALA A 92 -3.70 -3.63 -7.36
CA ALA A 92 -4.35 -2.78 -6.37
C ALA A 92 -5.87 -3.05 -6.38
N ASP A 93 -6.36 -3.78 -5.39
CA ASP A 93 -7.79 -3.98 -5.16
C ASP A 93 -8.22 -3.07 -4.01
N ILE A 94 -8.70 -1.88 -4.38
CA ILE A 94 -9.06 -0.81 -3.44
C ILE A 94 -10.38 -0.16 -3.87
N LEU A 95 -11.14 0.28 -2.88
CA LEU A 95 -12.29 1.16 -3.09
C LEU A 95 -11.92 2.60 -2.73
N MET A 96 -12.22 3.54 -3.61
CA MET A 96 -11.95 4.97 -3.42
C MET A 96 -13.24 5.77 -3.28
N ASP A 97 -13.18 6.86 -2.50
CA ASP A 97 -14.32 7.78 -2.29
C ASP A 97 -14.72 8.47 -3.59
N THR A 98 -13.71 9.00 -4.31
CA THR A 98 -13.90 9.66 -5.60
C THR A 98 -12.76 9.32 -6.54
N VAL A 99 -13.08 9.11 -7.82
CA VAL A 99 -12.11 8.97 -8.90
C VAL A 99 -12.54 9.88 -10.04
N SER A 100 -11.69 10.85 -10.41
CA SER A 100 -11.97 11.73 -11.55
C SER A 100 -11.49 11.13 -12.87
N MET A 101 -11.96 11.68 -14.01
CA MET A 101 -11.43 11.28 -15.32
C MET A 101 -9.91 11.53 -15.43
N SER A 102 -9.41 12.61 -14.80
CA SER A 102 -7.98 12.90 -14.80
C SER A 102 -7.17 11.83 -14.09
N ASP A 103 -7.73 11.22 -13.06
CA ASP A 103 -7.12 10.14 -12.28
C ASP A 103 -7.09 8.84 -13.07
N LEU A 104 -8.13 8.54 -13.85
CA LEU A 104 -8.15 7.40 -14.77
C LEU A 104 -7.11 7.54 -15.89
N ILE A 105 -6.92 8.74 -16.43
CA ILE A 105 -5.88 9.01 -17.43
C ILE A 105 -4.50 8.79 -16.81
N TYR A 106 -4.26 9.30 -15.59
CA TYR A 106 -3.03 9.07 -14.85
C TYR A 106 -2.75 7.57 -14.65
N LEU A 107 -3.73 6.79 -14.18
CA LEU A 107 -3.58 5.34 -14.00
C LEU A 107 -3.20 4.61 -15.29
N LYS A 108 -3.83 4.99 -16.41
CA LYS A 108 -3.50 4.44 -17.73
C LYS A 108 -2.09 4.79 -18.19
N GLU A 109 -1.55 5.94 -17.79
CA GLU A 109 -0.18 6.35 -18.12
C GLU A 109 0.85 5.60 -17.26
N VAL A 110 0.57 5.39 -15.97
CA VAL A 110 1.42 4.60 -15.06
C VAL A 110 1.60 3.18 -15.59
N GLU A 111 0.52 2.52 -16.02
CA GLU A 111 0.57 1.17 -16.62
C GLU A 111 1.50 1.07 -17.84
N LYS A 112 1.57 2.14 -18.64
CA LYS A 112 2.37 2.19 -19.87
C LYS A 112 3.83 2.53 -19.66
N SER A 113 4.21 2.95 -18.45
CA SER A 113 5.61 3.20 -18.13
C SER A 113 6.34 1.86 -17.94
N PRO A 114 7.40 1.56 -18.71
CA PRO A 114 8.17 0.34 -18.48
C PRO A 114 8.84 0.42 -17.10
N PRO A 115 8.98 -0.70 -16.35
CA PRO A 115 9.79 -0.70 -15.16
C PRO A 115 11.20 -0.26 -15.57
N LEU A 116 11.72 0.76 -14.87
CA LEU A 116 13.09 1.24 -15.05
C LEU A 116 14.04 0.09 -14.68
N PHE A 117 14.36 -0.77 -15.65
CA PHE A 117 15.53 -1.63 -15.58
C PHE A 117 16.74 -0.70 -15.63
N SER A 118 17.28 -0.36 -14.46
CA SER A 118 18.63 0.19 -14.36
C SER A 118 19.60 -0.93 -14.74
N ASN A 119 20.06 -0.90 -16.00
CA ASN A 119 21.27 -1.61 -16.41
C ASN A 119 22.46 -1.02 -15.64
N ASN A 120 23.12 -1.85 -14.84
CA ASN A 120 24.56 -1.84 -14.61
C ASN A 120 25.00 -3.15 -13.95
#